data_AF-A0A5M9K4D5-F1
#
_entry.id   AF-A0A5M9K4D5-F1
#
_cell.length_a   1.000
_cell.length_b   1.000
_cell.length_c   1.000
_cell.angle_alpha   90.00
_cell.angle_beta   90.00
_cell.angle_gamma   90.00
#
_symmetry.space_group_name_H-M   'P 1'
#
loop_
_entity.id
_entity.type
_entity.pdbx_description
1 polymer ?
#
loop_
_entity_poly.entity_id
_entity_poly.type
_entity_poly.pdbx_seq_one_letter_code
_entity_poly.pdbx_strand_id
1 'polypeptide(L)'
;MELLTNSGWSAVSSIESVLLQVRLAIMSTEPKPARLESKGKQHQGEYGTHEAMAAFIRACNMHGWEVPKDFQDFATTPASTRS
;
A
#
# COMPACT_ATOMS: atom_id res chain seq x y z
N MET A 1 3.46 -2.30 -10.96
CA MET A 1 2.09 -2.87 -11.02
C MET A 1 1.12 -1.81 -10.52
N GLU A 2 0.17 -1.35 -11.34
CA GLU A 2 -0.77 -0.26 -10.99
C GLU A 2 -2.14 -0.75 -10.46
N LEU A 3 -2.29 -2.04 -10.18
CA LEU A 3 -3.56 -2.71 -9.81
C LEU A 3 -4.36 -2.01 -8.70
N LEU A 4 -3.67 -1.48 -7.69
CA LEU A 4 -4.30 -0.86 -6.52
C LEU A 4 -4.41 0.67 -6.65
N THR A 5 -4.39 1.17 -7.89
CA THR A 5 -4.59 2.58 -8.23
C THR A 5 -5.92 2.76 -8.95
N ASN A 6 -6.42 4.00 -9.05
CA ASN A 6 -7.67 4.29 -9.75
C ASN A 6 -7.63 3.94 -11.25
N SER A 7 -6.46 3.96 -11.90
CA SER A 7 -6.30 3.62 -13.32
C SER A 7 -6.15 2.13 -13.56
N GLY A 8 -5.55 1.39 -12.62
CA GLY A 8 -5.28 -0.04 -12.75
C GLY A 8 -6.31 -0.96 -12.10
N TRP A 9 -7.13 -0.44 -11.17
CA TRP A 9 -8.17 -1.23 -10.51
C TRP A 9 -9.42 -1.38 -11.38
N SER A 10 -9.97 -2.59 -11.43
CA SER A 10 -11.27 -2.87 -12.06
C SER A 10 -12.19 -3.55 -11.06
N ALA A 11 -13.45 -3.08 -10.99
CA ALA A 11 -14.48 -3.72 -10.16
C ALA A 11 -14.84 -5.14 -10.62
N VAL A 12 -14.41 -5.54 -11.82
CA VAL A 12 -14.59 -6.90 -12.37
C VAL A 12 -13.53 -7.86 -11.83
N SER A 13 -12.44 -7.36 -11.24
CA SER A 13 -11.37 -8.19 -10.67
C SER A 13 -11.87 -8.94 -9.44
N SER A 14 -11.70 -10.27 -9.42
CA SER A 14 -11.96 -11.07 -8.22
C SER A 14 -10.89 -10.83 -7.16
N ILE A 15 -11.26 -10.93 -5.87
CA ILE A 15 -10.30 -10.77 -4.77
C ILE A 15 -9.17 -11.81 -4.83
N GLU A 16 -9.47 -13.03 -5.29
CA GLU A 16 -8.47 -14.08 -5.47
C GLU A 16 -7.40 -13.66 -6.49
N SER A 17 -7.82 -13.07 -7.61
CA SER A 17 -6.91 -12.55 -8.63
C SER A 17 -6.01 -11.45 -8.07
N VAL A 18 -6.59 -10.53 -7.29
CA VAL A 18 -5.87 -9.43 -6.64
C VAL A 18 -4.82 -9.94 -5.65
N LEU A 19 -5.18 -10.91 -4.79
CA LEU A 19 -4.26 -11.48 -3.81
C LEU A 19 -3.10 -12.23 -4.49
N LEU A 20 -3.38 -12.98 -5.56
CA LEU A 20 -2.36 -13.64 -6.35
C LEU A 20 -1.41 -12.63 -7.00
N GLN A 21 -1.96 -11.57 -7.57
CA GLN A 21 -1.19 -10.48 -8.18
C GLN A 21 -0.28 -9.77 -7.16
N VAL A 22 -0.81 -9.44 -5.98
CA VAL A 22 -0.02 -8.86 -4.88
C VAL A 22 1.11 -9.79 -4.46
N ARG A 23 0.84 -11.10 -4.32
CA ARG A 23 1.86 -12.10 -4.00
C ARG A 23 2.97 -12.11 -5.05
N LEU A 24 2.62 -12.14 -6.33
CA LEU A 24 3.58 -12.11 -7.42
C LEU A 24 4.43 -10.83 -7.40
N ALA A 25 3.82 -9.68 -7.12
CA ALA A 25 4.52 -8.41 -7.01
C ALA A 25 5.54 -8.39 -5.85
N ILE A 26 5.18 -8.95 -4.68
CA ILE A 26 6.09 -9.07 -3.52
C ILE A 26 7.24 -10.03 -3.80
N MET A 27 6.97 -11.12 -4.53
CA MET A 27 7.97 -12.13 -4.89
C MET A 27 8.78 -11.76 -6.14
N SER A 28 8.47 -10.64 -6.81
CA SER A 28 9.19 -10.15 -7.97
C SER A 28 10.66 -9.93 -7.63
N THR A 29 11.57 -10.40 -8.48
CA THR A 29 13.01 -10.15 -8.33
C THR A 29 13.44 -8.81 -8.93
N GLU A 30 12.57 -8.14 -9.68
CA GLU A 30 12.84 -6.85 -10.33
C GLU A 30 12.20 -5.69 -9.54
N PRO A 31 12.96 -4.62 -9.20
CA PRO A 31 14.42 -4.46 -9.32
C PRO A 31 15.21 -5.18 -8.22
N LYS A 32 14.55 -5.58 -7.13
CA LYS A 32 15.10 -6.43 -6.07
C LYS A 32 13.93 -7.07 -5.31
N PRO A 33 14.10 -8.29 -4.78
CA PRO A 33 13.05 -8.95 -4.01
C PRO A 33 12.66 -8.13 -2.77
N ALA A 34 11.39 -8.20 -2.39
CA ALA A 34 10.92 -7.60 -1.15
C ALA A 34 11.65 -8.22 0.05
N ARG A 35 12.06 -7.37 1.00
CA ARG A 35 12.78 -7.78 2.22
C ARG A 35 12.11 -7.17 3.43
N LEU A 36 12.09 -7.94 4.53
CA LEU A 36 11.72 -7.40 5.82
C LEU A 36 12.74 -6.34 6.23
N GLU A 37 12.23 -5.23 6.74
CA GLU A 37 13.07 -4.18 7.29
C GLU A 37 13.72 -4.68 8.58
N SER A 38 15.06 -4.73 8.60
CA SER A 38 15.82 -5.14 9.77
C SER A 38 16.01 -3.93 10.71
N LYS A 39 14.95 -3.58 11.43
CA LYS A 39 15.04 -2.65 12.56
C LYS A 39 15.49 -3.44 13.81
N GLY A 40 16.37 -2.86 14.62
CA GLY A 40 16.77 -3.47 15.90
C GLY A 40 15.55 -3.72 16.79
N LYS A 41 15.65 -4.63 17.77
CA LYS A 41 14.51 -5.03 18.63
C LYS A 41 13.76 -3.84 19.27
N GLN A 42 14.42 -2.71 19.48
CA GLN A 42 13.80 -1.49 20.03
C GLN A 42 13.04 -0.62 19.00
N HIS A 43 13.21 -0.88 17.71
CA HIS A 43 12.60 -0.13 16.61
C HIS A 43 11.65 -1.00 15.76
N GLN A 44 11.35 -2.23 16.18
CA GLN A 44 10.26 -3.03 15.61
C GLN A 44 8.92 -2.45 16.08
N GLY A 45 8.49 -1.36 15.44
CA GLY A 45 7.16 -0.76 15.63
C GLY A 45 6.12 -1.44 14.74
N GLU A 46 4.86 -1.28 15.11
CA GLU A 46 3.72 -1.71 14.30
C GLU A 46 3.58 -0.81 13.06
N TYR A 47 3.29 -1.42 11.91
CA TYR A 47 3.02 -0.70 10.67
C TYR A 47 1.62 -0.07 10.74
N GLY A 48 1.57 1.23 10.98
CA GLY A 48 0.31 1.98 11.16
C GLY A 48 -0.28 2.49 9.85
N THR A 49 -1.57 2.86 9.87
CA THR A 49 -2.28 3.42 8.71
C THR A 49 -1.57 4.63 8.10
N HIS A 50 -1.07 5.55 8.92
CA HIS A 50 -0.34 6.73 8.46
C HIS A 50 0.94 6.37 7.69
N GLU A 51 1.67 5.36 8.16
CA GLU A 51 2.86 4.85 7.48
C GLU A 51 2.48 4.20 6.15
N ALA A 52 1.39 3.42 6.13
CA ALA A 52 0.83 2.83 4.92
C ALA A 52 0.49 3.87 3.85
N MET A 53 -0.18 4.95 4.25
CA MET A 53 -0.53 6.05 3.36
C MET A 53 0.71 6.77 2.83
N ALA A 54 1.67 7.09 3.70
CA ALA A 54 2.93 7.69 3.29
C ALA A 54 3.71 6.80 2.30
N ALA A 55 3.71 5.47 2.52
CA ALA A 55 4.32 4.51 1.62
C ALA A 55 3.63 4.46 0.25
N PHE A 56 2.29 4.50 0.22
CA PHE A 56 1.52 4.57 -1.00
C PHE A 56 1.85 5.82 -1.83
N ILE A 57 1.90 7.00 -1.19
CA ILE A 57 2.29 8.26 -1.86
C ILE A 57 3.70 8.15 -2.44
N ARG A 58 4.66 7.57 -1.69
CA ARG A 58 6.02 7.34 -2.20
C ARG A 58 6.01 6.42 -3.43
N ALA A 59 5.20 5.36 -3.42
CA ALA A 59 5.07 4.43 -4.55
C ALA A 59 4.48 5.13 -5.79
N CYS A 60 3.43 5.93 -5.61
CA CYS A 60 2.84 6.74 -6.68
C CYS A 60 3.89 7.67 -7.31
N ASN A 61 4.62 8.43 -6.49
CA ASN A 61 5.66 9.33 -6.98
C ASN A 61 6.79 8.60 -7.71
N MET A 62 7.21 7.43 -7.21
CA MET A 62 8.28 6.63 -7.81
C MET A 62 7.88 6.04 -9.17
N HIS A 63 6.61 5.71 -9.36
CA HIS A 63 6.10 5.09 -10.58
C HIS A 63 5.33 6.04 -11.51
N GLY A 64 5.20 7.30 -11.14
CA GLY A 64 4.42 8.29 -11.90
C GLY A 64 2.90 8.05 -11.86
N TRP A 65 2.39 7.37 -10.82
CA TRP A 65 0.96 7.17 -10.64
C TRP A 65 0.31 8.38 -9.97
N GLU A 66 -0.94 8.66 -10.33
CA GLU A 66 -1.72 9.72 -9.69
C GLU A 66 -2.11 9.32 -8.26
N VAL A 67 -1.89 10.22 -7.30
CA VAL A 67 -2.43 10.08 -5.95
C VAL A 67 -3.88 10.58 -5.94
N PRO A 68 -4.85 9.83 -5.42
CA PRO A 68 -6.24 10.28 -5.36
C PRO A 68 -6.39 11.61 -4.61
N LYS A 69 -7.26 12.51 -5.09
CA LYS A 69 -7.41 13.88 -4.56
C LYS A 69 -7.81 13.91 -3.07
N ASP A 70 -8.67 12.98 -2.67
CA ASP A 70 -9.18 12.89 -1.29
C ASP A 70 -8.37 11.88 -0.45
N PHE A 71 -7.17 11.50 -0.91
CA PHE A 71 -6.39 10.45 -0.24
C PHE A 71 -5.96 10.87 1.18
N GLN A 72 -5.75 12.16 1.43
CA GLN A 72 -5.34 12.65 2.77
C GLN A 72 -6.47 12.58 3.80
N ASP A 73 -7.72 12.58 3.37
CA ASP A 73 -8.88 12.56 4.28
C ASP A 73 -9.02 11.20 4.98
N PHE A 74 -8.50 10.13 4.37
CA PHE A 74 -8.43 8.80 5.00
C PHE A 74 -7.55 8.76 6.26
N ALA A 75 -6.55 9.64 6.38
CA ALA A 75 -5.71 9.74 7.58
C ALA A 75 -6.45 10.41 8.74
N THR A 76 -7.44 11.24 8.41
CA THR A 76 -8.09 12.14 9.37
C THR A 76 -9.31 11.50 10.03
N THR A 77 -9.76 10.31 9.62
CA THR A 77 -10.88 9.62 10.28
C THR A 77 -10.43 9.09 11.65
N PRO A 78 -10.81 9.73 12.78
CA PRO A 78 -10.44 9.20 14.08
C PRO A 78 -11.23 7.91 14.30
N ALA A 79 -10.57 6.91 14.87
CA ALA A 79 -11.23 5.76 15.48
C ALA A 79 -12.06 6.23 16.69
N SER A 80 -13.22 6.83 16.45
CA SER A 80 -14.15 7.25 17.48
C SER A 80 -15.58 7.15 16.95
N THR A 81 -16.20 5.99 17.21
CA THR A 81 -17.61 5.82 17.65
C THR A 81 -17.83 4.32 17.88
N ARG A 82 -17.49 3.86 19.08
CA ARG A 82 -18.17 2.73 19.73
C ARG A 82 -18.38 3.13 21.18
N SER A 83 -19.49 3.84 21.41
CA SER A 83 -20.15 3.92 22.72
C SER A 83 -21.04 2.69 22.89
#